data_AF-A0A6P0K4P4-F1
#
_entry.id   AF-A0A6P0K4P4-F1
#
_cell.length_a   1.000
_cell.length_b   1.000
_cell.length_c   1.000
_cell.angle_alpha   90.00
_cell.angle_beta   90.00
_cell.angle_gamma   90.00
#
_symmetry.space_group_name_H-M   'P 1'
#
loop_
_entity.id
_entity.type
_entity.pdbx_description
1 polymer ?
#
loop_
_entity_poly.entity_id
_entity_poly.type
_entity_poly.pdbx_seq_one_letter_code
_entity_poly.pdbx_strand_id
1 'polypeptide(L)' 'MFVSSTQAANLMGVSPRRIRQLLSEGRIEGALKIGKFWIIPLVEGMPQVRKGTRGPQASWRSTSRSQSQKTVDFPDDD' A
#
# COMPACT_ATOMS: atom_id res chain seq x y z
N MET A 1 1.26 26.86 1.57
CA MET A 1 -0.22 27.00 1.65
C MET A 1 -0.78 25.82 2.44
N PHE A 2 -1.78 26.04 3.29
CA PHE A 2 -2.40 24.99 4.09
C PHE A 2 -3.82 24.72 3.62
N VAL A 3 -4.20 23.46 3.57
CA VAL A 3 -5.53 23.03 3.14
C VAL A 3 -6.17 22.07 4.13
N SER A 4 -7.49 22.02 4.09
CA SER A 4 -8.26 21.03 4.84
C SER A 4 -8.19 19.65 4.18
N SER A 5 -8.56 18.61 4.92
CA SER A 5 -8.65 17.25 4.39
C SER A 5 -9.57 17.13 3.17
N THR A 6 -10.63 17.94 3.11
CA THR A 6 -11.60 17.93 1.99
C THR A 6 -11.01 18.61 0.75
N GLN A 7 -10.29 19.72 0.93
CA GLN A 7 -9.60 20.39 -0.17
C GLN A 7 -8.46 19.52 -0.72
N ALA A 8 -7.67 18.89 0.15
CA ALA A 8 -6.64 17.94 -0.25
C ALA A 8 -7.20 16.74 -1.02
N ALA A 9 -8.39 16.26 -0.64
CA ALA A 9 -9.10 15.19 -1.33
C ALA A 9 -9.44 15.58 -2.78
N ASN A 10 -9.95 16.79 -2.98
CA ASN A 10 -10.26 17.31 -4.32
C ASN A 10 -8.99 17.49 -5.16
N LEU A 11 -7.90 17.97 -4.57
CA LEU A 11 -6.62 18.14 -5.26
C LEU A 11 -6.00 16.81 -5.72
N MET A 12 -6.07 15.77 -4.90
CA MET A 12 -5.56 14.43 -5.25
C MET A 12 -6.56 13.56 -6.02
N GLY A 13 -7.81 14.00 -6.20
CA GLY A 13 -8.85 13.19 -6.83
C GLY A 13 -9.20 11.91 -6.04
N VAL A 14 -9.05 11.94 -4.71
CA VAL A 14 -9.32 10.79 -3.83
C VAL A 14 -10.42 11.11 -2.83
N SER A 15 -11.00 10.10 -2.20
CA SER A 15 -12.04 10.35 -1.19
C SER A 15 -11.47 11.02 0.08
N PRO A 16 -12.24 11.90 0.75
CA PRO A 16 -11.84 12.47 2.04
C PRO A 16 -11.61 11.42 3.13
N ARG A 17 -12.25 10.24 3.01
CA ARG A 17 -11.99 9.09 3.89
C ARG A 17 -10.58 8.56 3.70
N ARG A 18 -10.11 8.42 2.45
CA ARG A 18 -8.74 7.98 2.15
C ARG A 18 -7.70 8.96 2.66
N ILE A 19 -7.93 10.27 2.50
CA ILE A 19 -7.05 11.31 3.08
C ILE A 19 -6.95 11.16 4.59
N ARG A 20 -8.09 11.03 5.29
CA ARG A 20 -8.10 10.82 6.75
C ARG A 20 -7.34 9.58 7.17
N GLN A 21 -7.44 8.50 6.40
CA GLN A 21 -6.66 7.29 6.63
C GLN A 21 -5.16 7.53 6.48
N LEU A 22 -4.73 8.21 5.41
CA LEU A 22 -3.31 8.55 5.19
C LEU A 22 -2.77 9.46 6.30
N LEU A 23 -3.59 10.38 6.81
CA LEU A 23 -3.26 11.24 7.95
C LEU A 23 -3.10 10.43 9.24
N SER A 24 -4.02 9.51 9.52
CA SER A 24 -3.91 8.62 10.69
C SER A 24 -2.74 7.65 10.59
N GLU A 25 -2.36 7.24 9.38
CA GLU A 25 -1.17 6.42 9.12
C GLU A 25 0.14 7.23 9.18
N GLY A 26 0.09 8.56 9.34
CA GLY A 26 1.27 9.43 9.36
C GLY A 26 1.99 9.50 8.01
N ARG A 27 1.28 9.25 6.91
CA ARG A 27 1.86 9.19 5.56
C ARG A 27 1.87 10.52 4.84
N ILE A 28 1.01 11.45 5.24
CA ILE A 28 1.04 12.82 4.71
C ILE A 28 2.01 13.63 5.56
N GLU A 29 3.08 14.11 4.92
CA GLU A 29 4.17 14.79 5.62
C GLU A 29 3.75 16.19 6.07
N GLY A 30 4.15 16.56 7.29
CA GLY A 30 3.88 17.89 7.86
C GLY A 30 2.41 18.16 8.20
N ALA A 31 1.53 17.16 8.14
CA ALA A 31 0.15 17.33 8.54
C ALA A 31 -0.01 17.45 10.06
N LEU A 32 -0.81 18.43 10.50
CA LEU A 32 -1.09 18.72 11.91
C LEU A 32 -2.57 18.53 12.21
N LYS A 33 -2.86 17.93 13.36
CA LYS A 33 -4.22 17.80 13.87
C LYS A 33 -4.49 18.92 14.88
N ILE A 34 -5.40 19.82 14.54
CA ILE A 34 -5.86 20.89 15.43
C ILE A 34 -7.32 20.64 15.78
N GLY A 35 -7.55 20.16 17.02
CA GLY A 35 -8.87 19.74 17.48
C GLY A 35 -9.45 18.62 16.60
N LYS A 36 -10.53 18.94 15.88
CA LYS A 36 -11.21 18.01 14.95
C LYS A 36 -10.72 18.11 13.50
N PHE A 37 -9.89 19.09 13.18
CA PHE A 37 -9.47 19.38 11.82
C PHE A 37 -8.03 18.96 11.56
N TRP A 38 -7.76 18.64 10.31
CA TRP A 38 -6.42 18.38 9.80
C TRP A 38 -5.96 19.54 8.94
N ILE A 39 -4.78 20.05 9.25
CA ILE A 39 -4.06 21.06 8.50
C ILE A 39 -2.99 20.34 7.69
N ILE A 40 -3.11 20.40 6.38
CA ILE A 40 -2.22 19.71 5.45
C ILE A 40 -1.40 20.75 4.69
N PRO A 41 -0.07 20.74 4.78
CA PRO A 41 0.77 21.59 3.95
C PRO A 41 0.76 21.09 2.50
N LEU A 42 0.66 22.03 1.57
CA LEU A 42 0.91 21.77 0.15
C LEU A 42 2.38 22.04 -0.17
N VAL A 43 3.02 21.04 -0.77
CA VAL A 43 4.36 21.12 -1.37
C VAL A 43 4.16 21.09 -2.88
N GLU A 44 4.61 22.12 -3.59
CA GLU A 44 4.41 22.25 -5.05
C GLU A 44 2.93 22.15 -5.50
N GLY A 45 2.01 22.59 -4.63
CA GLY A 45 0.57 22.58 -4.92
C GLY A 45 -0.14 21.23 -4.64
N MET A 46 0.58 20.21 -4.19
CA MET A 46 0.00 18.91 -3.81
C MET A 46 0.40 18.48 -2.38
N PRO A 47 -0.43 17.70 -1.69
CA PRO A 47 -0.04 17.11 -0.41
C PRO A 47 1.02 16.03 -0.63
N GLN A 48 2.14 16.12 0.09
CA GLN A 48 3.22 15.14 0.01
C GLN A 48 2.82 13.84 0.71
N VAL A 49 2.63 12.75 -0.05
CA VAL A 49 2.25 11.43 0.49
C VAL A 49 3.39 10.43 0.34
N ARG A 50 3.83 9.84 1.46
CA ARG A 50 4.78 8.72 1.45
C ARG A 50 4.16 7.48 0.81
N LYS A 51 4.91 6.87 -0.11
CA LYS A 51 4.52 5.60 -0.75
C LYS A 51 4.39 4.51 0.31
N GLY A 52 3.40 3.66 0.13
CA GLY A 52 3.15 2.53 1.02
C GLY A 52 3.92 1.32 0.52
N THR A 53 4.34 0.46 1.45
CA THR A 53 4.97 -0.81 1.10
C THR A 53 3.91 -1.74 0.50
N ARG A 54 4.21 -2.38 -0.64
CA ARG A 54 3.39 -3.47 -1.14
C ARG A 54 3.50 -4.66 -0.18
N GLY A 55 2.38 -5.35 0.05
CA GLY A 55 2.40 -6.60 0.81
C GLY A 55 3.28 -7.66 0.14
N PRO A 56 3.62 -8.74 0.87
CA PRO A 56 4.39 -9.84 0.31
C PRO A 56 3.71 -10.41 -0.94
N GLN A 57 4.52 -10.92 -1.87
CA GLN A 57 4.00 -11.60 -3.06
C GLN A 57 3.17 -12.82 -2.63
N ALA A 58 2.03 -13.04 -3.30
CA ALA A 58 1.18 -14.18 -3.02
C ALA A 58 1.91 -15.49 -3.35
N SER A 59 1.90 -16.46 -2.44
CA SER A 59 2.52 -17.79 -2.61
C SER A 59 1.94 -18.58 -3.79
N TRP A 60 0.71 -18.30 -4.20
CA TRP A 60 0.08 -18.90 -5.38
C TRP A 60 0.76 -18.51 -6.70
N ARG A 61 1.57 -17.43 -6.73
CA ARG A 61 2.34 -17.04 -7.93
C ARG A 61 3.58 -17.91 -8.14
N SER A 62 4.05 -18.64 -7.12
CA SER A 62 5.22 -19.52 -7.20
C SER A 62 4.80 -20.98 -7.34
N THR A 63 4.29 -21.38 -8.51
CA THR A 63 4.24 -22.79 -8.88
C THR A 63 5.33 -23.09 -9.90
N SER A 64 6.53 -23.37 -9.42
CA SER A 64 7.40 -24.34 -10.08
C SER A 64 7.22 -25.65 -9.32
N ARG A 65 6.30 -26.51 -9.80
CA ARG A 65 6.22 -27.92 -9.39
C ARG A 65 7.57 -28.55 -9.75
N SER A 66 8.49 -28.59 -8.80
CA SER A 66 9.68 -29.42 -8.88
C SER A 66 9.20 -30.84 -9.14
N GLN A 67 9.48 -31.34 -10.33
CA GLN A 67 9.13 -32.68 -10.80
C GLN A 67 10.02 -33.66 -10.03
N SER A 68 9.66 -33.96 -8.78
CA SER A 68 10.39 -34.97 -8.00
C SER A 68 10.14 -36.34 -8.60
N GLN A 69 11.24 -36.90 -9.10
CA GLN A 69 11.41 -38.18 -9.75
C GLN A 69 10.67 -39.31 -8.99
N LYS A 70 9.85 -40.07 -9.72
CA LYS A 70 9.54 -41.46 -9.36
C LYS A 70 10.09 -42.34 -10.48
N THR A 71 11.33 -42.81 -10.33
CA THR A 71 11.74 -44.08 -10.92
C THR A 71 11.53 -45.11 -9.82
N VAL A 72 10.45 -45.87 -9.93
CA VAL A 72 10.28 -47.12 -9.20
C VAL A 72 10.87 -48.19 -10.10
N ASP A 73 12.10 -48.59 -9.82
CA ASP A 73 12.70 -49.77 -10.45
C ASP A 73 11.95 -51.00 -9.91
N PHE A 74 11.13 -51.62 -10.75
CA PHE A 74 10.57 -52.94 -10.50
C PHE A 74 11.65 -53.97 -10.83
N PRO A 75 12.08 -54.83 -9.89
CA PRO A 75 12.93 -55.96 -10.22
C PRO A 75 12.12 -56.97 -11.03
N ASP A 76 12.68 -57.44 -12.14
CA ASP A 76 12.18 -58.60 -12.87
C ASP A 76 12.31 -59.84 -11.98
N ASP A 77 11.17 -60.44 -11.58
CA ASP A 77 11.11 -61.75 -10.93
C ASP A 77 11.43 -62.85 -11.98
N ASP A 78 12.41 -63.70 -11.67
CA ASP A 78 12.84 -64.91 -12.41
C ASP A 78 11.73 -65.97 -12.59
#